data_AF-A0A9D5LBE0-F1
#
_entry.id   AF-A0A9D5LBE0-F1
#
_cell.length_a   1.000
_cell.length_b   1.000
_cell.length_c   1.000
_cell.angle_alpha   90.00
_cell.angle_beta   90.00
_cell.angle_gamma   90.00
#
_symmetry.space_group_name_H-M   'P 1'
#
loop_
_entity.id
_entity.type
_entity.pdbx_description
1 polymer ?
#
loop_
_entity_poly.entity_id
_entity_poly.type
_entity_poly.pdbx_seq_one_letter_code
_entity_poly.pdbx_strand_id
1 'polypeptide(L)'
;MTNIPPAYNQPAAYPAQAERLFPRVMDWSVLTVECATGQYSASLLSRAVEDCDAHVLNLNVVSGLALGEPSVVELRVNHRNPELVARSLERYGYTVTSVMSSAPGSDPDDDSGPDAVARRRVNELIRLLNV
;
A
#
# COMPACT_ATOMS: atom_id res chain seq x y z
N MET A 1 -31.08 41.78 -8.79
CA MET A 1 -30.07 41.48 -7.76
C MET A 1 -30.43 40.14 -7.16
N THR A 2 -29.87 39.06 -7.69
CA THR A 2 -30.25 37.68 -7.35
C THR A 2 -29.38 37.21 -6.17
N ASN A 3 -30.04 36.92 -5.05
CA ASN A 3 -29.42 36.46 -3.82
C ASN A 3 -29.08 34.97 -3.98
N ILE A 4 -27.79 34.62 -3.94
CA ILE A 4 -27.29 33.25 -4.05
C ILE A 4 -27.31 32.64 -2.64
N PRO A 5 -27.92 31.47 -2.41
CA PRO A 5 -27.96 30.85 -1.08
C PRO A 5 -26.57 30.33 -0.67
N PRO A 6 -26.21 30.37 0.63
CA PRO A 6 -24.98 29.75 1.11
C PRO A 6 -25.13 28.22 1.07
N ALA A 7 -24.40 27.57 0.17
CA ALA A 7 -24.46 26.12 0.00
C ALA A 7 -23.33 25.43 0.78
N TYR A 8 -23.76 24.65 1.78
CA TYR A 8 -23.10 23.52 2.43
C TYR A 8 -22.01 23.78 3.50
N ASN A 9 -22.48 24.20 4.68
CA ASN A 9 -21.92 23.72 5.94
C ASN A 9 -22.30 22.22 6.11
N GLN A 10 -21.44 21.30 5.68
CA GLN A 10 -21.61 19.88 5.97
C GLN A 10 -21.16 19.59 7.41
N PRO A 11 -22.02 19.06 8.29
CA PRO A 11 -21.58 18.56 9.59
C PRO A 11 -20.69 17.32 9.39
N ALA A 12 -19.70 17.16 10.27
CA ALA A 12 -18.69 16.11 10.25
C ALA A 12 -19.28 14.68 10.28
N ALA A 13 -19.66 14.15 9.13
CA ALA A 13 -20.02 12.74 8.94
C ALA A 13 -18.79 11.92 8.53
N TYR A 14 -17.67 12.06 9.25
CA TYR A 14 -16.37 11.51 8.82
C TYR A 14 -15.82 10.26 9.54
N PRO A 15 -16.33 9.75 10.69
CA PRO A 15 -15.82 8.49 11.24
C PRO A 15 -16.49 7.24 10.63
N ALA A 16 -17.83 7.23 10.50
CA ALA A 16 -18.55 6.04 10.05
C ALA A 16 -18.29 5.67 8.58
N GLN A 17 -18.09 6.66 7.71
CA GLN A 17 -17.75 6.42 6.31
C GLN A 17 -16.32 5.90 6.16
N ALA A 18 -15.38 6.44 6.94
CA ALA A 18 -13.99 5.99 6.95
C ALA A 18 -13.88 4.55 7.44
N GLU A 19 -14.57 4.18 8.53
CA GLU A 19 -14.54 2.81 9.04
C GLU A 19 -15.16 1.79 8.07
N ARG A 20 -16.15 2.21 7.28
CA ARG A 20 -16.73 1.39 6.19
C ARG A 20 -15.76 1.19 5.01
N LEU A 21 -15.00 2.21 4.64
CA LEU A 21 -14.07 2.18 3.51
C LEU A 21 -12.70 1.59 3.87
N PHE A 22 -12.32 1.68 5.15
CA PHE A 22 -11.05 1.21 5.69
C PHE A 22 -11.31 0.28 6.88
N PRO A 23 -11.86 -0.93 6.65
CA PRO A 23 -12.13 -1.87 7.73
C PRO A 23 -10.84 -2.26 8.44
N ARG A 24 -10.96 -2.56 9.74
CA ARG A 24 -9.87 -3.12 10.55
C ARG A 24 -9.71 -4.59 10.18
N VAL A 25 -8.55 -4.94 9.65
CA VAL A 25 -8.12 -6.31 9.36
C VAL A 25 -6.78 -6.56 10.04
N MET A 26 -6.53 -7.79 10.48
CA MET A 26 -5.30 -8.17 11.19
C MET A 26 -4.09 -8.17 10.25
N ASP A 27 -4.23 -8.86 9.12
CA ASP A 27 -3.17 -9.02 8.12
C ASP A 27 -3.46 -8.11 6.93
N TRP A 28 -2.65 -7.08 6.78
CA TRP A 28 -2.72 -6.17 5.65
C TRP A 28 -1.36 -5.60 5.29
N SER A 29 -1.26 -5.16 4.04
CA SER A 29 -0.20 -4.27 3.58
C SER A 29 -0.76 -3.21 2.67
N VAL A 30 -0.08 -2.08 2.61
CA VAL A 30 -0.32 -0.98 1.69
C VAL A 30 0.90 -0.84 0.80
N LEU A 31 0.66 -0.77 -0.50
CA LEU A 31 1.68 -0.54 -1.52
C LEU A 31 1.32 0.72 -2.29
N THR A 32 2.29 1.59 -2.49
CA THR A 32 2.19 2.69 -3.43
C THR A 32 2.87 2.26 -4.72
N VAL A 33 2.13 2.37 -5.83
CA VAL A 33 2.62 1.99 -7.15
C VAL A 33 2.46 3.12 -8.14
N GLU A 34 3.36 3.15 -9.11
CA GLU A 34 3.33 4.06 -10.23
C GLU A 34 3.19 3.28 -11.53
N CYS A 35 2.47 3.87 -12.49
CA CYS A 35 2.48 3.42 -13.88
C CYS A 35 2.56 4.61 -14.83
N ALA A 36 3.11 4.37 -16.02
CA ALA A 36 3.15 5.36 -17.08
C ALA A 36 1.74 5.86 -17.44
N THR A 37 1.66 7.09 -17.96
CA THR A 37 0.40 7.70 -18.41
C THR A 37 -0.34 6.78 -19.38
N GLY A 38 -1.63 6.52 -19.12
CA GLY A 38 -2.46 5.66 -19.95
C GLY A 38 -2.26 4.15 -19.74
N GLN A 39 -1.35 3.73 -18.85
CA GLN A 39 -1.13 2.32 -18.49
C GLN A 39 -1.84 1.91 -17.19
N TYR A 40 -2.54 2.85 -16.54
CA TYR A 40 -3.37 2.53 -15.37
C TYR A 40 -4.46 1.52 -15.75
N SER A 41 -4.52 0.43 -14.99
CA SER A 41 -5.57 -0.58 -15.13
C SER A 41 -5.86 -1.22 -13.78
N ALA A 42 -7.01 -0.86 -13.19
CA ALA A 42 -7.46 -1.43 -11.92
C ALA A 42 -7.57 -2.95 -12.00
N SER A 43 -8.04 -3.49 -13.13
CA SER A 43 -8.19 -4.93 -13.32
C SER A 43 -6.85 -5.67 -13.36
N LEU A 44 -5.80 -5.07 -13.94
CA LEU A 44 -4.46 -5.67 -13.94
C LEU A 44 -3.81 -5.60 -12.57
N LEU A 45 -3.98 -4.49 -11.84
CA LEU A 45 -3.55 -4.38 -10.45
C LEU A 45 -4.19 -5.46 -9.58
N SER A 46 -5.53 -5.63 -9.67
CA SER A 46 -6.23 -6.68 -8.94
C SER A 46 -5.73 -8.08 -9.32
N ARG A 47 -5.51 -8.33 -10.61
CA ARG A 47 -5.00 -9.63 -11.07
C ARG A 47 -3.59 -9.92 -10.53
N ALA A 48 -2.69 -8.93 -10.55
CA ALA A 48 -1.34 -9.09 -10.01
C ALA A 48 -1.35 -9.39 -8.50
N VAL A 49 -2.32 -8.83 -7.77
CA VAL A 49 -2.55 -9.13 -6.34
C VAL A 49 -3.09 -10.56 -6.17
N GLU A 50 -4.07 -10.96 -6.97
CA GLU A 50 -4.67 -12.31 -6.93
C GLU A 50 -3.66 -13.42 -7.28
N ASP A 51 -2.70 -13.16 -8.16
CA ASP A 51 -1.58 -14.06 -8.48
C ASP A 51 -0.72 -14.43 -7.25
N CYS A 52 -0.83 -13.67 -6.14
CA CYS A 52 -0.13 -13.92 -4.88
C CYS A 52 -1.02 -14.56 -3.81
N ASP A 53 -2.19 -15.09 -4.17
CA ASP A 53 -3.21 -15.57 -3.23
C ASP A 53 -3.67 -14.47 -2.24
N ALA A 54 -3.66 -13.21 -2.70
CA ALA A 54 -4.11 -12.05 -1.94
C ALA A 54 -5.34 -11.40 -2.60
N HIS A 55 -6.01 -10.52 -1.85
CA HIS A 55 -7.21 -9.81 -2.25
C HIS A 55 -7.03 -8.30 -2.03
N VAL A 56 -7.52 -7.53 -3.00
CA VAL A 56 -7.58 -6.07 -2.91
C VAL A 56 -8.67 -5.67 -1.91
N LEU A 57 -8.28 -4.91 -0.88
CA LEU A 57 -9.18 -4.33 0.11
C LEU A 57 -9.55 -2.89 -0.23
N ASN A 58 -8.59 -2.12 -0.74
CA ASN A 58 -8.82 -0.75 -1.20
C ASN A 58 -7.84 -0.39 -2.33
N LEU A 59 -8.30 0.40 -3.30
CA LEU A 59 -7.50 0.86 -4.43
C LEU A 59 -7.88 2.31 -4.72
N ASN A 60 -6.92 3.22 -4.58
CA ASN A 60 -7.14 4.64 -4.78
C ASN A 60 -6.09 5.21 -5.72
N VAL A 61 -6.52 5.91 -6.77
CA VAL A 61 -5.61 6.76 -7.56
C VAL A 61 -5.41 8.05 -6.77
N VAL A 62 -4.18 8.34 -6.37
CA VAL A 62 -3.85 9.47 -5.49
C VAL A 62 -3.14 10.62 -6.21
N SER A 63 -2.56 10.37 -7.39
CA SER A 63 -1.93 11.39 -8.24
C SER A 63 -1.89 10.96 -9.71
N GLY A 64 -1.50 11.88 -10.61
CA GLY A 64 -1.26 11.61 -12.02
C GLY A 64 -2.53 11.43 -12.85
N LEU A 65 -3.54 12.28 -12.59
CA LEU A 65 -4.76 12.40 -13.40
C LEU A 65 -4.59 13.34 -14.59
N ALA A 66 -3.52 14.14 -14.61
CA ALA A 66 -3.19 15.04 -15.71
C ALA A 66 -2.46 14.30 -16.84
N LEU A 67 -2.56 14.85 -18.05
CA LEU A 67 -1.94 14.27 -19.23
C LEU A 67 -0.40 14.36 -19.12
N GLY A 68 0.29 13.22 -19.23
CA GLY A 68 1.75 13.14 -19.23
C GLY A 68 2.39 12.93 -17.86
N GLU A 69 1.59 12.86 -16.78
CA GLU A 69 2.08 12.49 -15.46
C GLU A 69 1.89 10.98 -15.22
N PRO A 70 2.81 10.30 -14.52
CA PRO A 70 2.62 8.92 -14.11
C PRO A 70 1.49 8.85 -13.09
N SER A 71 0.59 7.89 -13.25
CA SER A 71 -0.50 7.68 -12.28
C SER A 71 0.07 6.98 -11.05
N VAL A 72 -0.23 7.55 -9.88
CA VAL A 72 0.17 6.99 -8.58
C VAL A 72 -1.06 6.39 -7.93
N VAL A 73 -0.95 5.15 -7.48
CA VAL A 73 -2.03 4.37 -6.90
C VAL A 73 -1.62 3.85 -5.54
N GLU A 74 -2.45 4.06 -4.53
CA GLU A 74 -2.35 3.38 -3.25
C GLU A 74 -3.25 2.15 -3.22
N LEU A 75 -2.65 1.01 -2.92
CA LEU A 75 -3.27 -0.29 -2.92
C LEU A 75 -3.16 -0.90 -1.53
N ARG A 76 -4.29 -1.22 -0.91
CA ARG A 76 -4.35 -2.00 0.34
C ARG A 76 -4.78 -3.42 0.03
N VAL A 77 -4.05 -4.41 0.54
CA VAL A 77 -4.31 -5.84 0.34
C VAL A 77 -4.36 -6.59 1.66
N ASN A 78 -5.05 -7.74 1.69
CA ASN A 78 -5.18 -8.61 2.88
C ASN A 78 -3.98 -9.56 3.06
N HIS A 79 -2.77 -9.10 2.78
CA HIS A 79 -1.56 -9.92 2.84
C HIS A 79 -0.51 -9.27 3.73
N ARG A 80 0.05 -10.03 4.67
CA ARG A 80 1.00 -9.51 5.67
C ARG A 80 2.40 -9.24 5.09
N ASN A 81 2.82 -10.02 4.10
CA ASN A 81 4.10 -9.81 3.41
C ASN A 81 3.89 -9.01 2.11
N PRO A 82 4.24 -7.72 2.05
CA PRO A 82 4.07 -6.91 0.85
C PRO A 82 5.01 -7.30 -0.29
N GLU A 83 6.14 -7.97 -0.03
CA GLU A 83 7.18 -8.22 -1.03
C GLU A 83 6.73 -9.13 -2.16
N LEU A 84 5.90 -10.15 -1.86
CA LEU A 84 5.35 -11.04 -2.87
C LEU A 84 4.44 -10.27 -3.84
N VAL A 85 3.58 -9.43 -3.27
CA VAL A 85 2.66 -8.59 -4.03
C VAL A 85 3.45 -7.56 -4.84
N ALA A 86 4.47 -6.94 -4.26
CA ALA A 86 5.35 -5.99 -4.94
C ALA A 86 6.02 -6.62 -6.18
N ARG A 87 6.64 -7.80 -6.03
CA ARG A 87 7.27 -8.51 -7.17
C ARG A 87 6.27 -8.90 -8.25
N SER A 88 5.05 -9.28 -7.87
CA SER A 88 3.99 -9.57 -8.84
C SER A 88 3.57 -8.30 -9.59
N LEU A 89 3.39 -7.18 -8.90
CA LEU A 89 3.06 -5.89 -9.51
C LEU A 89 4.16 -5.45 -10.51
N GLU A 90 5.43 -5.61 -10.14
CA GLU A 90 6.57 -5.34 -11.01
C GLU A 90 6.58 -6.21 -12.26
N ARG A 91 6.23 -7.50 -12.14
CA ARG A 91 6.08 -8.41 -13.29
C ARG A 91 4.99 -7.95 -14.26
N TYR A 92 3.96 -7.26 -13.77
CA TYR A 92 2.89 -6.68 -14.58
C TYR A 92 3.23 -5.29 -15.14
N GLY A 93 4.42 -4.75 -14.85
CA GLY A 93 4.90 -3.47 -15.38
C GLY A 93 4.59 -2.25 -14.51
N TYR A 94 4.20 -2.46 -13.25
CA TYR A 94 4.05 -1.38 -12.26
C TYR A 94 5.36 -1.16 -11.51
N THR A 95 5.66 0.07 -11.13
CA THR A 95 6.80 0.39 -10.27
C THR A 95 6.32 0.54 -8.84
N VAL A 96 6.85 -0.23 -7.90
CA VAL A 96 6.50 -0.10 -6.47
C VAL A 96 7.41 0.95 -5.83
N THR A 97 6.84 2.01 -5.27
CA THR A 97 7.61 3.13 -4.70
C THR A 97 7.58 3.18 -3.18
N SER A 98 6.57 2.58 -2.55
CA SER A 98 6.47 2.49 -1.09
C SER A 98 5.73 1.24 -0.67
N VAL A 99 6.10 0.69 0.48
CA VAL A 99 5.43 -0.45 1.11
C VAL A 99 5.29 -0.21 2.61
N MET A 100 4.13 -0.55 3.14
CA MET A 100 3.81 -0.55 4.56
C MET A 100 3.06 -1.84 4.88
N SER A 101 3.28 -2.44 6.05
CA SER A 101 2.59 -3.67 6.43
C SER A 101 2.12 -3.65 7.88
N SER A 102 1.23 -4.58 8.23
CA SER A 102 0.82 -4.82 9.62
C SER A 102 1.81 -5.68 10.41
N ALA A 103 2.94 -6.10 9.81
CA ALA A 103 3.95 -6.86 10.53
C ALA A 103 4.64 -6.00 11.62
N PRO A 104 5.00 -6.58 12.77
CA PRO A 104 5.76 -5.86 13.80
C PRO A 104 7.12 -5.43 13.23
N GLY A 105 7.44 -4.14 13.41
CA GLY A 105 8.65 -3.49 12.94
C GLY A 105 8.73 -3.17 11.45
N SER A 106 7.60 -3.08 10.75
CA SER A 106 7.54 -2.39 9.44
C SER A 106 7.29 -0.88 9.54
N ASP A 107 7.30 -0.31 10.76
CA ASP A 107 7.45 1.13 10.92
C ASP A 107 8.90 1.49 10.55
N PRO A 108 9.15 2.46 9.65
CA PRO A 108 10.51 2.84 9.26
C PRO A 108 11.33 3.41 10.42
N ASP A 109 10.67 3.84 11.50
CA ASP A 109 11.29 4.29 12.76
C ASP A 109 11.40 3.18 13.83
N ASP A 110 10.88 1.97 13.56
CA ASP A 110 10.98 0.83 14.48
C ASP A 110 12.19 -0.05 14.14
N ASP A 111 13.29 0.14 14.89
CA ASP A 111 14.52 -0.66 14.83
C ASP A 111 14.31 -2.14 15.27
N SER A 112 13.07 -2.56 15.52
CA SER A 112 12.67 -3.95 15.78
C SER A 112 12.21 -4.70 14.53
N GLY A 113 12.33 -4.09 13.34
CA GLY A 113 11.87 -4.63 12.07
C GLY A 113 12.44 -5.98 11.62
N PRO A 114 11.80 -6.62 10.62
CA PRO A 114 12.25 -7.90 10.08
C PRO A 114 13.70 -7.84 9.59
N ASP A 115 14.14 -6.70 9.05
CA ASP A 115 15.53 -6.44 8.69
C ASP A 115 16.47 -6.40 9.90
N ALA A 116 16.05 -5.80 11.01
CA ALA A 116 16.82 -5.79 12.26
C ALA A 116 16.88 -7.19 12.89
N VAL A 117 15.78 -7.95 12.84
CA VAL A 117 15.75 -9.36 13.28
C VAL A 117 16.64 -10.23 12.38
N ALA A 118 16.59 -10.04 11.06
CA ALA A 118 17.45 -10.76 10.12
C ALA A 118 18.93 -10.45 10.34
N ARG A 119 19.28 -9.16 10.50
CA ARG A 119 20.64 -8.71 10.86
C ARG A 119 21.10 -9.30 12.19
N ARG A 120 20.24 -9.30 13.21
CA ARG A 120 20.54 -9.91 14.52
C ARG A 120 20.83 -11.40 14.40
N ARG A 121 20.00 -12.15 13.66
CA ARG A 121 20.19 -13.59 13.43
C ARG A 121 21.48 -13.89 12.65
N VAL A 122 21.79 -13.10 11.63
CA VAL A 122 23.05 -13.23 10.86
C VAL A 122 24.26 -12.97 11.75
N ASN A 123 24.23 -11.91 12.57
CA ASN A 123 25.32 -11.60 13.50
C ASN A 123 25.52 -12.70 14.57
N GLU A 124 24.43 -13.29 15.05
CA GLU A 124 24.48 -14.41 15.99
C GLU A 124 25.10 -15.66 15.35
N LEU A 125 24.74 -15.96 14.10
CA LEU A 125 25.33 -17.05 13.32
C LEU A 125 26.85 -16.87 13.14
N ILE A 126 27.29 -15.66 12.75
CA ILE A 126 28.72 -15.33 12.57
C ILE A 126 29.47 -15.52 13.89
N ARG A 127 28.86 -15.17 15.02
CA ARG A 127 29.49 -15.31 16.35
C ARG A 127 29.67 -16.77 16.76
N LEU A 128 28.76 -17.66 16.36
CA LEU A 128 28.85 -19.10 16.62
C LEU A 128 29.88 -19.79 15.71
N LEU A 129 30.12 -19.24 14.52
CA LEU A 129 31.07 -19.78 13.53
C LEU A 129 32.52 -19.33 13.76
N ASN A 130 32.73 -18.25 14.53
CA ASN A 130 34.06 -17.73 14.89
C ASN A 130 34.56 -18.22 16.26
N VAL A 131 34.19 -19.45 16.67
CA VAL A 131 34.81 -20.16 17.80
C VAL A 131 36.17 -20.72 17.38
#